data_AF-S3CL29-F1
#
_entry.id   AF-S3CL29-F1
#
_cell.length_a   1.000
_cell.length_b   1.000
_cell.length_c   1.000
_cell.angle_alpha   90.00
_cell.angle_beta   90.00
_cell.angle_gamma   90.00
#
_symmetry.space_group_name_H-M   'P 1'
#
loop_
_entity.id
_entity.type
_entity.pdbx_description
1 polymer ?
#
loop_
_entity_poly.entity_id
_entity_poly.type
_entity_poly.pdbx_seq_one_letter_code
_entity_poly.pdbx_strand_id
1 'polypeptide(L)'
;MAVEITEPTADFNIEVGEESAPHEPSTLFPKIGGNMNEFVQNYHFHTKHISTVGHNALIDTKANTIVPLIGTVKLHGTHADLVVYSNDKILIQSRNLQELTAEHDNLDTYKMLAPLRPEILKLRDRYHARFKELNPTTPIEDSHPTIIAGEWVGPKIQKRVALAQLEKRVFVILCVSINNKWLSDMPYQDIHDEENGFYNVSKGGFYHNYIDINDHEGSKKRLQIPTLEVEKECPFTKTFNISGMGEGIVWKTYHPLGADAKFWIKTKGHLHRVTDHDKITEHDAKQSQKEKVGSFVEATVTENRLVQGWDYMAEMGHVRDKMGVQVFIGWVYGDIMEEERSLLAEMELVEFDVRNRIGGAAARWYLEKLKTWNAGEEEGL
;
A
#
# COMPACT_ATOMS: atom_id res chain seq x y z
N MET A 1 12.41 62.42 -40.61
CA MET A 1 11.46 61.51 -39.95
C MET A 1 12.15 60.17 -39.78
N ALA A 2 12.59 59.87 -38.56
CA ALA A 2 13.05 58.55 -38.15
C ALA A 2 12.41 58.33 -36.78
N VAL A 3 11.64 57.25 -36.66
CA VAL A 3 10.90 56.87 -35.47
C VAL A 3 11.84 56.07 -34.59
N GLU A 4 12.10 56.57 -33.38
CA GLU A 4 12.91 55.92 -32.36
C GLU A 4 12.00 54.98 -31.57
N ILE A 5 12.23 53.67 -31.69
CA ILE A 5 11.49 52.64 -30.96
C ILE A 5 12.16 52.48 -29.60
N THR A 6 11.44 52.80 -28.54
CA THR A 6 11.83 52.54 -27.15
C THR A 6 11.24 51.20 -26.72
N GLU A 7 12.10 50.23 -26.41
CA GLU A 7 11.70 49.00 -25.71
C GLU A 7 11.67 49.26 -24.19
N PRO A 8 10.62 48.85 -23.47
CA PRO A 8 10.61 48.90 -22.02
C PRO A 8 11.28 47.64 -21.44
N THR A 9 12.36 47.83 -20.70
CA THR A 9 12.93 46.81 -19.82
C THR A 9 12.03 46.64 -18.60
N ALA A 10 11.26 45.55 -18.56
CA ALA A 10 10.55 45.12 -17.35
C ALA A 10 11.52 44.33 -16.47
N ASP A 11 11.90 44.91 -15.34
CA ASP A 11 12.61 44.23 -14.25
C ASP A 11 11.70 43.16 -13.65
N PHE A 12 11.93 41.90 -14.04
CA PHE A 12 11.40 40.73 -13.34
C PHE A 12 12.23 40.52 -12.07
N ASN A 13 11.82 41.15 -10.97
CA ASN A 13 12.21 40.72 -9.64
C ASN A 13 11.55 39.36 -9.36
N ILE A 14 12.30 38.29 -9.57
CA ILE A 14 11.98 36.97 -9.04
C ILE A 14 12.22 37.06 -7.54
N GLU A 15 11.15 37.19 -6.76
CA GLU A 15 11.19 36.84 -5.33
C GLU A 15 11.64 35.37 -5.26
N VAL A 16 12.88 35.18 -4.83
CA VAL A 16 13.43 33.88 -4.50
C VAL A 16 12.62 33.40 -3.30
N GLY A 17 11.67 32.50 -3.58
CA GLY A 17 10.85 31.86 -2.57
C GLY A 17 11.72 31.27 -1.47
N GLU A 18 11.28 31.47 -0.24
CA GLU A 18 11.86 30.89 0.97
C GLU A 18 12.29 29.44 0.72
N GLU A 19 13.55 29.13 1.07
CA GLU A 19 14.04 27.76 1.12
C GLU A 19 13.03 26.92 1.91
N SER A 20 12.32 26.03 1.20
CA SER A 20 11.43 25.06 1.82
C SER A 20 12.22 24.33 2.90
N ALA A 21 11.74 24.40 4.14
CA ALA A 21 12.28 23.63 5.26
C ALA A 21 12.55 22.18 4.81
N PRO A 22 13.63 21.54 5.29
CA PRO A 22 13.93 20.16 4.93
C PRO A 22 12.69 19.30 5.19
N HIS A 23 12.17 18.69 4.13
CA HIS A 23 10.93 17.91 4.16
C HIS A 23 11.13 16.80 5.20
N GLU A 24 10.43 16.86 6.34
CA GLU A 24 10.47 15.76 7.30
C GLU A 24 10.06 14.47 6.59
N PRO A 25 10.81 13.36 6.79
CA PRO A 25 10.46 12.09 6.18
C PRO A 25 9.06 11.68 6.65
N SER A 26 8.18 11.38 5.70
CA SER A 26 6.80 10.98 5.98
C SER A 26 6.76 9.77 6.90
N THR A 27 5.88 9.81 7.91
CA THR A 27 5.59 8.66 8.77
C THR A 27 4.60 7.69 8.14
N LEU A 28 3.97 8.04 7.01
CA LEU A 28 2.97 7.19 6.36
C LEU A 28 3.59 5.90 5.84
N PHE A 29 2.85 4.80 6.02
CA PHE A 29 3.26 3.49 5.54
C PHE A 29 3.48 3.48 4.01
N PRO A 30 4.52 2.79 3.51
CA PRO A 30 4.79 2.72 2.07
C PRO A 30 3.69 1.96 1.33
N LYS A 31 3.39 2.36 0.08
CA LYS A 31 2.56 1.53 -0.81
C LYS A 31 3.37 0.28 -1.16
N ILE A 32 2.79 -0.90 -0.97
CA ILE A 32 3.39 -2.14 -1.45
C ILE A 32 2.79 -2.45 -2.82
N GLY A 33 3.63 -2.50 -3.85
CA GLY A 33 3.24 -2.86 -5.21
C GLY A 33 3.14 -4.38 -5.40
N GLY A 34 2.45 -4.80 -6.47
CA GLY A 34 2.48 -6.18 -6.97
C GLY A 34 3.41 -6.37 -8.18
N ASN A 35 4.13 -5.32 -8.58
CA ASN A 35 4.89 -5.30 -9.84
C ASN A 35 6.27 -5.94 -9.67
N MET A 36 6.40 -7.18 -10.15
CA MET A 36 7.67 -7.92 -10.15
C MET A 36 8.78 -7.20 -10.94
N ASN A 37 8.43 -6.51 -12.03
CA ASN A 37 9.43 -5.82 -12.85
C ASN A 37 10.05 -4.64 -12.11
N GLU A 38 9.23 -3.90 -11.35
CA GLU A 38 9.71 -2.81 -10.50
C GLU A 38 10.67 -3.33 -9.41
N PHE A 39 10.31 -4.44 -8.75
CA PHE A 39 11.19 -5.11 -7.78
C PHE A 39 12.55 -5.47 -8.41
N VAL A 40 12.54 -6.09 -9.60
CA VAL A 40 13.77 -6.50 -10.30
C VAL A 40 14.61 -5.28 -10.72
N GLN A 41 13.98 -4.22 -11.20
CA GLN A 41 14.66 -2.97 -11.53
C GLN A 41 15.35 -2.36 -10.30
N ASN A 42 14.64 -2.29 -9.17
CA ASN A 42 15.19 -1.83 -7.90
C ASN A 42 16.37 -2.68 -7.43
N TYR A 43 16.29 -4.01 -7.61
CA TYR A 43 17.36 -4.93 -7.27
C TYR A 43 18.61 -4.73 -8.14
N HIS A 44 18.45 -4.60 -9.47
CA HIS A 44 19.56 -4.32 -10.37
C HIS A 44 20.22 -2.97 -10.08
N PHE A 45 19.43 -1.94 -9.77
CA PHE A 45 19.96 -0.64 -9.37
C PHE A 45 20.79 -0.76 -8.09
N HIS A 46 20.24 -1.39 -7.05
CA HIS A 46 20.90 -1.59 -5.76
C HIS A 46 22.24 -2.33 -5.89
N THR A 47 22.26 -3.45 -6.62
CA THR A 47 23.45 -4.27 -6.84
C THR A 47 24.54 -3.54 -7.63
N LYS A 48 24.17 -2.74 -8.64
CA LYS A 48 25.12 -1.86 -9.38
C LYS A 48 25.73 -0.80 -8.48
N HIS A 49 24.95 -0.18 -7.60
CA HIS A 49 25.46 0.85 -6.69
C HIS A 49 26.40 0.30 -5.62
N ILE A 50 26.15 -0.90 -5.08
CA ILE A 50 27.10 -1.56 -4.18
C ILE A 50 28.43 -1.84 -4.91
N SER A 51 28.38 -2.28 -6.17
CA SER A 51 29.58 -2.59 -6.96
C SER A 51 30.46 -1.37 -7.28
N THR A 52 29.90 -0.15 -7.24
CA THR A 52 30.61 1.09 -7.61
C THR A 52 31.20 1.82 -6.40
N VAL A 53 30.71 1.57 -5.18
CA VAL A 53 31.23 2.20 -3.95
C VAL A 53 32.39 1.41 -3.33
N GLY A 54 32.55 0.13 -3.66
CA GLY A 54 33.65 -0.71 -3.17
C GLY A 54 34.83 -0.81 -4.14
N HIS A 55 35.84 0.05 -4.03
CA HIS A 55 37.18 -0.30 -4.52
C HIS A 55 37.71 -1.48 -3.66
N ASN A 56 38.03 -2.60 -4.30
CA ASN A 56 38.66 -3.81 -3.74
C ASN A 56 37.80 -4.78 -2.90
N ALA A 57 36.60 -5.13 -3.35
CA ALA A 57 36.07 -6.47 -3.07
C ALA A 57 36.09 -7.27 -4.37
N LEU A 58 36.72 -8.45 -4.35
CA LEU A 58 36.56 -9.48 -5.38
C LEU A 58 35.08 -9.92 -5.34
N ILE A 59 34.21 -9.19 -6.02
CA ILE A 59 32.81 -9.53 -6.15
C ILE A 59 32.75 -10.67 -7.17
N ASP A 60 32.38 -11.86 -6.69
CA ASP A 60 31.92 -12.96 -7.55
C ASP A 60 30.86 -12.39 -8.51
N THR A 61 31.22 -12.31 -9.79
CA THR A 61 30.43 -11.65 -10.84
C THR A 61 29.16 -12.41 -11.20
N LYS A 62 28.85 -13.50 -10.49
CA LYS A 62 27.49 -14.02 -10.37
C LYS A 62 26.81 -13.40 -9.16
N ALA A 63 26.30 -12.16 -9.32
CA ALA A 63 25.32 -11.64 -8.38
C ALA A 63 24.25 -12.71 -8.17
N ASN A 64 23.99 -13.11 -6.93
CA ASN A 64 22.99 -14.13 -6.63
C ASN A 64 21.66 -13.68 -7.23
N THR A 65 21.15 -14.41 -8.21
CA THR A 65 19.88 -14.11 -8.87
C THR A 65 18.71 -14.58 -8.03
N ILE A 66 18.97 -15.39 -6.99
CA ILE A 66 17.95 -15.89 -6.09
C ILE A 66 17.88 -14.97 -4.86
N VAL A 67 16.78 -14.23 -4.77
CA VAL A 67 16.48 -13.35 -3.64
C VAL A 67 15.47 -14.05 -2.73
N PRO A 68 15.87 -14.47 -1.52
CA PRO A 68 14.96 -15.15 -0.60
C PRO A 68 13.92 -14.19 -0.03
N LEU A 69 12.72 -14.70 0.20
CA LEU A 69 11.57 -13.99 0.71
C LEU A 69 10.98 -14.67 1.95
N ILE A 70 10.48 -13.84 2.85
CA ILE A 70 9.58 -14.23 3.93
C ILE A 70 8.23 -13.55 3.70
N GLY A 71 7.14 -14.31 3.86
CA GLY A 71 5.79 -13.84 3.61
C GLY A 71 4.91 -13.91 4.85
N THR A 72 3.98 -12.98 4.97
CA THR A 72 2.87 -12.99 5.93
C THR A 72 1.54 -12.82 5.20
N VAL A 73 0.45 -13.27 5.81
CA VAL A 73 -0.89 -13.14 5.23
C VAL A 73 -1.18 -11.67 4.96
N LYS A 74 -1.57 -11.34 3.73
CA LYS A 74 -2.16 -10.06 3.43
C LYS A 74 -3.60 -10.05 3.95
N LEU A 75 -3.87 -9.14 4.87
CA LEU A 75 -5.20 -8.92 5.42
C LEU A 75 -5.94 -7.87 4.58
N HIS A 76 -7.26 -8.05 4.48
CA HIS A 76 -8.16 -7.13 3.79
C HIS A 76 -9.00 -6.38 4.82
N GLY A 77 -8.50 -5.24 5.28
CA GLY A 77 -9.16 -4.34 6.20
C GLY A 77 -9.06 -2.90 5.73
N THR A 78 -8.73 -2.01 6.66
CA THR A 78 -8.23 -0.67 6.37
C THR A 78 -6.91 -0.47 7.11
N HIS A 79 -5.96 0.19 6.46
CA HIS A 79 -4.63 0.40 7.04
C HIS A 79 -4.70 1.36 8.22
N ALA A 80 -3.99 1.06 9.29
CA ALA A 80 -3.84 1.94 10.44
C ALA A 80 -2.46 1.78 11.08
N ASP A 81 -1.78 2.88 11.41
CA ASP A 81 -0.55 2.82 12.19
C ASP A 81 -0.68 3.56 13.51
N LEU A 82 0.09 3.08 14.49
CA LEU A 82 0.30 3.74 15.76
C LEU A 82 1.70 4.36 15.73
N VAL A 83 1.76 5.69 15.63
CA VAL A 83 3.02 6.46 15.60
C VAL A 83 3.30 6.96 17.01
N VAL A 84 4.33 6.41 17.65
CA VAL A 84 4.66 6.68 19.05
C VAL A 84 5.98 7.44 19.13
N TYR A 85 5.91 8.70 19.54
CA TYR A 85 7.06 9.57 19.73
C TYR A 85 7.77 9.30 21.07
N SER A 86 9.01 9.79 21.18
CA SER A 86 9.85 9.66 22.38
C SER A 86 9.26 10.34 23.62
N ASN A 87 8.39 11.34 23.44
CA ASN A 87 7.64 12.00 24.51
C ASN A 87 6.29 11.33 24.84
N ASP A 88 6.09 10.08 24.42
CA ASP A 88 4.86 9.31 24.53
C ASP A 88 3.65 9.89 23.77
N LYS A 89 3.80 10.95 22.95
CA LYS A 89 2.73 11.36 22.04
C LYS A 89 2.41 10.20 21.09
N ILE A 90 1.12 9.91 20.92
CA ILE A 90 0.65 8.88 19.98
C ILE A 90 -0.19 9.58 18.92
N LEU A 91 0.13 9.34 17.65
CA LEU A 91 -0.76 9.60 16.53
C LEU A 91 -1.29 8.28 16.01
N ILE A 92 -2.56 8.28 15.61
CA ILE A 92 -3.16 7.17 14.87
C ILE A 92 -3.30 7.68 13.43
N GLN A 93 -2.64 7.03 12.49
CA GLN A 93 -2.66 7.44 11.09
C GLN A 93 -3.36 6.37 10.25
N SER A 94 -4.03 6.77 9.17
CA SER A 94 -4.55 5.84 8.17
C SER A 94 -3.56 5.69 7.01
N ARG A 95 -4.00 5.08 5.91
CA ARG A 95 -3.19 4.99 4.69
C ARG A 95 -2.83 6.39 4.15
N ASN A 96 -3.77 7.31 4.23
CA ASN A 96 -3.73 8.60 3.53
C ASN A 96 -3.68 9.82 4.47
N LEU A 97 -4.05 9.69 5.75
CA LEU A 97 -4.02 10.76 6.74
C LEU A 97 -2.98 10.49 7.82
N GLN A 98 -2.11 11.47 8.11
CA GLN A 98 -1.08 11.39 9.16
C GLN A 98 -1.65 11.42 10.59
N GLU A 99 -2.88 11.89 10.76
CA GLU A 99 -3.57 11.93 12.03
C GLU A 99 -5.07 11.78 11.80
N LEU A 100 -5.64 10.70 12.32
CA LEU A 100 -7.07 10.55 12.52
C LEU A 100 -7.48 11.26 13.80
N THR A 101 -8.71 11.78 13.81
CA THR A 101 -9.31 12.42 15.00
C THR A 101 -10.73 11.89 15.22
N ALA A 102 -11.41 12.39 16.26
CA ALA A 102 -12.82 12.06 16.48
C ALA A 102 -13.72 12.60 15.35
N GLU A 103 -13.35 13.74 14.76
CA GLU A 103 -14.06 14.39 13.66
C GLU A 103 -13.71 13.76 12.30
N HIS A 104 -12.48 13.27 12.16
CA HIS A 104 -11.96 12.62 10.95
C HIS A 104 -11.49 11.21 11.28
N ASP A 105 -12.45 10.36 11.64
CA ASP A 105 -12.20 8.95 11.90
C ASP A 105 -12.33 8.13 10.59
N ASN A 106 -11.61 7.01 10.53
CA ASN A 106 -11.70 6.04 9.46
C ASN A 106 -12.26 4.73 10.02
N LEU A 107 -13.55 4.46 9.81
CA LEU A 107 -14.20 3.20 10.23
C LEU A 107 -14.09 2.87 11.73
N ASP A 108 -14.29 3.89 12.58
CA ASP A 108 -14.15 3.87 14.05
C ASP A 108 -12.72 3.48 14.53
N THR A 109 -11.69 3.56 13.69
CA THR A 109 -10.32 3.21 14.06
C THR A 109 -9.82 4.11 15.18
N TYR A 110 -9.92 5.43 15.03
CA TYR A 110 -9.47 6.38 16.05
C TYR A 110 -10.26 6.19 17.34
N LYS A 111 -11.60 6.18 17.24
CA LYS A 111 -12.50 6.01 18.37
C LYS A 111 -12.20 4.76 19.20
N MET A 112 -11.81 3.66 18.57
CA MET A 112 -11.53 2.40 19.27
C MET A 112 -10.09 2.29 19.77
N LEU A 113 -9.10 2.86 19.06
CA LEU A 113 -7.68 2.72 19.44
C LEU A 113 -7.19 3.85 20.35
N ALA A 114 -7.69 5.08 20.23
CA ALA A 114 -7.24 6.21 21.03
C ALA A 114 -7.39 6.00 22.55
N PRO A 115 -8.48 5.35 23.05
CA PRO A 115 -8.60 5.03 24.48
C PRO A 115 -7.57 4.01 24.99
N LEU A 116 -6.97 3.20 24.12
CA LEU A 116 -6.01 2.14 24.47
C LEU A 116 -4.57 2.66 24.59
N ARG A 117 -4.40 3.95 24.88
CA ARG A 117 -3.09 4.61 25.01
C ARG A 117 -2.11 3.84 25.91
N PRO A 118 -2.47 3.39 27.12
CA PRO A 118 -1.54 2.65 27.98
C PRO A 118 -1.05 1.34 27.33
N GLU A 119 -1.92 0.62 26.63
CA GLU A 119 -1.65 -0.64 25.97
C GLU A 119 -0.73 -0.44 24.76
N ILE A 120 -0.93 0.63 24.01
CA ILE A 120 -0.07 1.03 22.89
C ILE A 120 1.36 1.34 23.38
N LEU A 121 1.50 2.08 24.49
CA LEU A 121 2.81 2.36 25.09
C LEU A 121 3.50 1.07 25.57
N LYS A 122 2.77 0.15 26.21
CA LYS A 122 3.30 -1.17 26.59
C LYS A 122 3.78 -1.97 25.36
N LEU A 123 3.03 -1.93 24.26
CA LEU A 123 3.45 -2.58 23.01
C LEU A 123 4.77 -1.98 22.49
N ARG A 124 4.87 -0.64 22.40
CA ARG A 124 6.12 0.04 22.03
C ARG A 124 7.27 -0.40 22.92
N ASP A 125 7.09 -0.40 24.24
CA ASP A 125 8.15 -0.72 25.18
C ASP A 125 8.66 -2.16 25.01
N ARG A 126 7.75 -3.11 24.68
CA ARG A 126 8.13 -4.49 24.32
C ARG A 126 8.95 -4.54 23.02
N TYR A 127 8.57 -3.77 22.00
CA TYR A 127 9.35 -3.66 20.77
C TYR A 127 10.73 -3.05 21.03
N HIS A 128 10.82 -1.99 21.85
CA HIS A 128 12.07 -1.37 22.24
C HIS A 128 12.98 -2.32 23.01
N ALA A 129 12.43 -3.09 23.94
CA ALA A 129 13.18 -4.09 24.70
C ALA A 129 13.78 -5.16 23.79
N ARG A 130 12.96 -5.77 22.91
CA ARG A 130 13.42 -6.77 21.94
C ARG A 130 14.41 -6.17 20.93
N PHE A 131 14.21 -4.93 20.51
CA PHE A 131 15.15 -4.25 19.61
C PHE A 131 16.53 -4.08 20.25
N LYS A 132 16.60 -3.66 21.53
CA LYS A 132 17.85 -3.55 22.29
C LYS A 132 18.53 -4.90 22.51
N GLU A 133 17.76 -5.96 22.75
CA GLU A 133 18.26 -7.33 22.86
C GLU A 133 18.94 -7.79 21.56
N LEU A 134 18.29 -7.55 20.41
CA LEU A 134 18.78 -7.98 19.10
C LEU A 134 19.85 -7.04 18.52
N ASN A 135 19.92 -5.78 18.96
CA ASN A 135 20.80 -4.75 18.44
C ASN A 135 21.50 -3.99 19.60
N PRO A 136 22.33 -4.65 20.42
CA PRO A 136 22.86 -4.08 21.67
C PRO A 136 23.75 -2.85 21.48
N THR A 137 24.26 -2.61 20.28
CA THR A 137 25.11 -1.46 19.93
C THR A 137 24.36 -0.34 19.20
N THR A 138 23.07 -0.52 18.91
CA THR A 138 22.26 0.45 18.18
C THR A 138 21.28 1.14 19.15
N PRO A 139 21.49 2.42 19.49
CA PRO A 139 20.55 3.14 20.33
C PRO A 139 19.24 3.39 19.57
N ILE A 140 18.15 3.57 20.32
CA ILE A 140 16.88 4.06 19.75
C ILE A 140 16.99 5.58 19.67
N GLU A 141 16.69 6.14 18.51
CA GLU A 141 16.86 7.56 18.20
C GLU A 141 15.57 8.33 18.49
N ASP A 142 15.62 9.29 19.43
CA ASP A 142 14.47 10.10 19.83
C ASP A 142 13.91 10.99 18.70
N SER A 143 14.70 11.24 17.65
CA SER A 143 14.32 12.00 16.46
C SER A 143 13.37 11.25 15.52
N HIS A 144 13.20 9.93 15.71
CA HIS A 144 12.33 9.12 14.88
C HIS A 144 11.25 8.45 15.75
N PRO A 145 9.96 8.61 15.44
CA PRO A 145 8.93 7.88 16.15
C PRO A 145 9.06 6.38 15.87
N THR A 146 8.57 5.57 16.81
CA THR A 146 8.30 4.16 16.56
C THR A 146 6.96 4.04 15.85
N ILE A 147 6.95 3.41 14.68
CA ILE A 147 5.72 3.18 13.92
C ILE A 147 5.35 1.71 14.09
N ILE A 148 4.23 1.43 14.74
CA ILE A 148 3.64 0.09 14.78
C ILE A 148 2.58 0.05 13.70
N ALA A 149 2.95 -0.52 12.55
CA ALA A 149 2.08 -0.58 11.39
C ALA A 149 1.12 -1.75 11.47
N GLY A 150 -0.14 -1.51 11.11
CA GLY A 150 -1.19 -2.50 11.29
C GLY A 150 -2.32 -2.43 10.27
N GLU A 151 -3.14 -3.48 10.32
CA GLU A 151 -4.41 -3.55 9.62
C GLU A 151 -5.54 -3.52 10.66
N TRP A 152 -6.47 -2.58 10.52
CA TRP A 152 -7.74 -2.59 11.23
C TRP A 152 -8.71 -3.52 10.50
N VAL A 153 -9.12 -4.60 11.15
CA VAL A 153 -9.92 -5.67 10.54
C VAL A 153 -11.11 -6.04 11.40
N GLY A 154 -12.14 -6.64 10.78
CA GLY A 154 -13.30 -7.15 11.50
C GLY A 154 -14.63 -6.83 10.82
N PRO A 155 -15.74 -6.94 11.56
CA PRO A 155 -17.07 -6.74 11.02
C PRO A 155 -17.25 -5.30 10.50
N LYS A 156 -17.91 -5.19 9.33
CA LYS A 156 -18.23 -3.94 8.64
C LYS A 156 -17.01 -3.13 8.16
N ILE A 157 -15.80 -3.71 8.14
CA ILE A 157 -14.61 -3.05 7.57
C ILE A 157 -14.49 -3.37 6.08
N GLN A 158 -14.41 -4.66 5.74
CA GLN A 158 -14.42 -5.14 4.36
C GLN A 158 -15.49 -6.23 4.20
N LYS A 159 -15.91 -6.46 2.95
CA LYS A 159 -16.90 -7.50 2.60
C LYS A 159 -16.20 -8.66 1.88
N ARG A 160 -16.87 -9.82 1.86
CA ARG A 160 -16.43 -11.02 1.11
C ARG A 160 -15.08 -11.62 1.55
N VAL A 161 -14.64 -11.34 2.77
CA VAL A 161 -13.45 -11.93 3.39
C VAL A 161 -13.78 -12.54 4.74
N ALA A 162 -13.03 -13.56 5.15
CA ALA A 162 -13.24 -14.23 6.44
C ALA A 162 -13.13 -13.28 7.64
N LEU A 163 -12.30 -12.24 7.52
CA LEU A 163 -12.11 -11.21 8.56
C LEU A 163 -13.42 -10.52 8.95
N ALA A 164 -14.39 -10.43 8.04
CA ALA A 164 -15.69 -9.83 8.31
C ALA A 164 -16.54 -10.63 9.32
N GLN A 165 -16.17 -11.88 9.60
CA GLN A 165 -16.85 -12.79 10.54
C GLN A 165 -16.25 -12.77 11.95
N LEU A 166 -15.20 -11.97 12.20
CA LEU A 166 -14.68 -11.79 13.56
C LEU A 166 -15.77 -11.21 14.47
N GLU A 167 -15.76 -11.61 15.74
CA GLU A 167 -16.73 -11.15 16.74
C GLU A 167 -16.67 -9.63 16.95
N LYS A 168 -15.46 -9.08 16.94
CA LYS A 168 -15.18 -7.66 17.11
C LYS A 168 -14.11 -7.20 16.12
N ARG A 169 -14.00 -5.88 15.95
CA ARG A 169 -12.89 -5.28 15.23
C ARG A 169 -11.64 -5.34 16.07
N VAL A 170 -10.51 -5.57 15.42
CA VAL A 170 -9.20 -5.77 16.05
C VAL A 170 -8.11 -5.10 15.22
N PHE A 171 -7.01 -4.74 15.88
CA PHE A 171 -5.82 -4.21 15.22
C PHE A 171 -4.80 -5.34 15.07
N VAL A 172 -4.36 -5.60 13.84
CA VAL A 172 -3.36 -6.63 13.56
C VAL A 172 -2.05 -5.98 13.16
N ILE A 173 -1.03 -6.12 14.00
CA ILE A 173 0.31 -5.62 13.76
C ILE A 173 0.91 -6.37 12.56
N LEU A 174 1.27 -5.62 11.53
CA LEU A 174 1.87 -6.11 10.29
C LEU A 174 3.39 -6.04 10.35
N CYS A 175 3.94 -4.92 10.82
CA CYS A 175 5.38 -4.71 11.02
C CYS A 175 5.66 -3.44 11.82
N VAL A 176 6.93 -3.21 12.17
CA VAL A 176 7.34 -2.08 13.01
C VAL A 176 8.54 -1.37 12.41
N SER A 177 8.58 -0.04 12.52
CA SER A 177 9.73 0.79 12.20
C SER A 177 10.33 1.39 13.48
N ILE A 178 11.65 1.29 13.63
CA ILE A 178 12.45 1.95 14.67
C ILE A 178 13.65 2.60 13.98
N ASN A 179 14.01 3.82 14.38
CA ASN A 179 15.05 4.63 13.75
C ASN A 179 14.84 4.78 12.22
N ASN A 180 13.58 4.97 11.81
CA ASN A 180 13.17 5.09 10.41
C ASN A 180 13.58 3.87 9.54
N LYS A 181 13.68 2.68 10.14
CA LYS A 181 13.95 1.42 9.45
C LYS A 181 12.93 0.38 9.84
N TRP A 182 12.32 -0.24 8.83
CA TRP A 182 11.44 -1.38 9.06
C TRP A 182 12.24 -2.55 9.61
N LEU A 183 11.69 -3.20 10.63
CA LEU A 183 12.29 -4.36 11.30
C LEU A 183 11.89 -5.65 10.57
N SER A 184 12.66 -6.71 10.79
CA SER A 184 12.26 -8.05 10.38
C SER A 184 11.08 -8.51 11.22
N ASP A 185 10.05 -9.09 10.63
CA ASP A 185 8.82 -9.44 11.36
C ASP A 185 9.03 -10.64 12.32
N MET A 186 9.74 -11.67 11.87
CA MET A 186 9.85 -12.96 12.57
C MET A 186 10.45 -12.86 13.99
N PRO A 187 11.51 -12.06 14.26
CA PRO A 187 12.04 -11.89 15.61
C PRO A 187 11.10 -11.19 16.60
N TYR A 188 9.96 -10.66 16.15
CA TYR A 188 8.97 -9.96 16.99
C TYR A 188 7.58 -10.61 16.92
N GLN A 189 7.49 -11.83 16.39
CA GLN A 189 6.24 -12.54 16.13
C GLN A 189 5.36 -12.76 17.38
N ASP A 190 5.97 -12.76 18.58
CA ASP A 190 5.34 -12.98 19.88
C ASP A 190 4.87 -11.68 20.57
N ILE A 191 5.05 -10.53 19.93
CA ILE A 191 4.59 -9.25 20.47
C ILE A 191 3.17 -8.96 19.98
N HIS A 192 2.23 -9.07 20.91
CA HIS A 192 0.78 -8.85 20.76
C HIS A 192 0.12 -8.61 22.13
N ASP A 193 -1.13 -8.14 22.14
CA ASP A 193 -1.97 -7.96 23.33
C ASP A 193 -3.43 -8.29 22.98
N GLU A 194 -3.74 -9.59 22.92
CA GLU A 194 -5.02 -10.09 22.39
C GLU A 194 -6.21 -9.72 23.28
N GLU A 195 -6.00 -9.58 24.59
CA GLU A 195 -7.03 -9.14 25.55
C GLU A 195 -7.58 -7.76 25.16
N ASN A 196 -6.68 -6.86 24.75
CA ASN A 196 -7.01 -5.51 24.29
C ASN A 196 -7.21 -5.40 22.77
N GLY A 197 -7.24 -6.53 22.04
CA GLY A 197 -7.54 -6.56 20.61
C GLY A 197 -6.35 -6.22 19.69
N PHE A 198 -5.12 -6.30 20.20
CA PHE A 198 -3.90 -6.20 19.39
C PHE A 198 -3.37 -7.60 19.08
N TYR A 199 -3.41 -7.98 17.81
CA TYR A 199 -2.89 -9.26 17.33
C TYR A 199 -1.63 -9.04 16.50
N ASN A 200 -0.84 -10.08 16.29
CA ASN A 200 0.27 -10.05 15.33
C ASN A 200 -0.10 -10.88 14.09
N VAL A 201 0.23 -10.38 12.90
CA VAL A 201 -0.03 -11.09 11.64
C VAL A 201 0.63 -12.48 11.60
N SER A 202 1.71 -12.68 12.37
CA SER A 202 2.39 -13.96 12.57
C SER A 202 1.47 -15.09 13.06
N LYS A 203 0.32 -14.76 13.65
CA LYS A 203 -0.71 -15.75 14.03
C LYS A 203 -1.22 -16.54 12.81
N GLY A 204 -1.20 -15.93 11.62
CA GLY A 204 -1.47 -16.59 10.35
C GLY A 204 -0.30 -17.41 9.77
N GLY A 205 0.83 -17.46 10.47
CA GLY A 205 2.05 -18.15 10.05
C GLY A 205 2.96 -17.33 9.14
N PHE A 206 4.13 -17.91 8.85
CA PHE A 206 5.11 -17.39 7.90
C PHE A 206 5.21 -18.29 6.68
N TYR A 207 5.44 -17.67 5.53
CA TYR A 207 5.69 -18.31 4.26
C TYR A 207 7.15 -18.08 3.85
N HIS A 208 7.73 -19.03 3.14
CA HIS A 208 9.09 -18.92 2.62
C HIS A 208 9.09 -19.19 1.13
N ASN A 209 9.76 -18.33 0.38
CA ASN A 209 9.90 -18.48 -1.07
C ASN A 209 11.11 -17.68 -1.56
N TYR A 210 11.24 -17.53 -2.88
CA TYR A 210 12.30 -16.70 -3.47
C TYR A 210 11.86 -16.13 -4.82
N ILE A 211 12.47 -15.01 -5.18
CA ILE A 211 12.43 -14.45 -6.53
C ILE A 211 13.73 -14.85 -7.23
N ASP A 212 13.62 -15.44 -8.41
CA ASP A 212 14.73 -15.53 -9.35
C ASP A 212 14.67 -14.33 -10.28
N ILE A 213 15.67 -13.45 -10.17
CA ILE A 213 15.82 -12.22 -10.94
C ILE A 213 15.92 -12.52 -12.45
N ASN A 214 16.30 -13.74 -12.85
CA ASN A 214 16.35 -14.13 -14.26
C ASN A 214 15.07 -14.85 -14.74
N ASP A 215 14.16 -15.21 -13.84
CA ASP A 215 12.92 -15.95 -14.15
C ASP A 215 11.72 -15.27 -13.48
N HIS A 216 11.27 -14.17 -14.10
CA HIS A 216 10.16 -13.35 -13.57
C HIS A 216 8.85 -14.15 -13.55
N GLU A 217 8.54 -14.83 -14.66
CA GLU A 217 7.27 -15.56 -14.81
C GLU A 217 7.21 -16.79 -13.92
N GLY A 218 8.29 -17.55 -13.79
CA GLY A 218 8.34 -18.65 -12.82
C GLY A 218 8.30 -18.14 -11.39
N SER A 219 8.88 -16.97 -11.09
CA SER A 219 8.78 -16.34 -9.76
C SER A 219 7.34 -15.95 -9.44
N LYS A 220 6.63 -15.27 -10.35
CA LYS A 220 5.21 -14.94 -10.17
C LYS A 220 4.38 -16.20 -9.91
N LYS A 221 4.55 -17.25 -10.72
CA LYS A 221 3.83 -18.53 -10.53
C LYS A 221 4.15 -19.17 -9.18
N ARG A 222 5.42 -19.20 -8.77
CA ARG A 222 5.84 -19.74 -7.46
C ARG A 222 5.19 -19.01 -6.28
N LEU A 223 5.14 -17.68 -6.31
CA LEU A 223 4.52 -16.88 -5.24
C LEU A 223 2.97 -16.99 -5.27
N GLN A 224 2.38 -17.20 -6.44
CA GLN A 224 0.94 -17.34 -6.57
C GLN A 224 0.41 -18.62 -5.93
N ILE A 225 1.15 -19.73 -5.94
CA ILE A 225 0.71 -21.01 -5.35
C ILE A 225 0.24 -20.86 -3.88
N PRO A 226 1.08 -20.41 -2.93
CA PRO A 226 0.64 -20.23 -1.54
C PRO A 226 -0.40 -19.10 -1.41
N THR A 227 -0.40 -18.13 -2.32
CA THR A 227 -1.41 -17.05 -2.34
C THR A 227 -2.82 -17.60 -2.60
N LEU A 228 -2.96 -18.59 -3.49
CA LEU A 228 -4.24 -19.23 -3.79
C LEU A 228 -4.72 -20.11 -2.64
N GLU A 229 -3.81 -20.73 -1.88
CA GLU A 229 -4.17 -21.44 -0.66
C GLU A 229 -4.72 -20.48 0.41
N VAL A 230 -4.13 -19.29 0.56
CA VAL A 230 -4.66 -18.24 1.43
C VAL A 230 -6.01 -17.72 0.94
N GLU A 231 -6.19 -17.55 -0.38
CA GLU A 231 -7.48 -17.15 -0.94
C GLU A 231 -8.56 -18.17 -0.61
N LYS A 232 -8.25 -19.46 -0.74
CA LYS A 232 -9.18 -20.54 -0.39
C LYS A 232 -9.56 -20.55 1.08
N GLU A 233 -8.59 -20.40 1.98
CA GLU A 233 -8.82 -20.35 3.42
C GLU A 233 -7.80 -19.45 4.13
N CYS A 234 -8.28 -18.37 4.74
CA CYS A 234 -7.44 -17.43 5.46
C CYS A 234 -6.85 -18.07 6.74
N PRO A 235 -5.53 -18.26 6.84
CA PRO A 235 -4.92 -18.92 7.98
C PRO A 235 -4.96 -18.05 9.24
N PHE A 236 -5.01 -16.72 9.11
CA PHE A 236 -5.16 -15.82 10.26
C PHE A 236 -6.52 -16.05 10.95
N THR A 237 -7.63 -15.99 10.20
CA THR A 237 -8.98 -16.20 10.77
C THR A 237 -9.21 -17.64 11.20
N LYS A 238 -8.52 -18.59 10.58
CA LYS A 238 -8.54 -20.00 11.00
C LYS A 238 -8.11 -20.18 12.46
N THR A 239 -7.23 -19.33 12.97
CA THR A 239 -6.83 -19.35 14.39
C THR A 239 -7.95 -18.94 15.36
N PHE A 240 -9.02 -18.33 14.83
CA PHE A 240 -10.27 -18.01 15.53
C PHE A 240 -11.38 -19.03 15.22
N ASN A 241 -11.04 -20.18 14.62
CA ASN A 241 -11.99 -21.18 14.12
C ASN A 241 -12.96 -20.65 13.04
N ILE A 242 -12.54 -19.63 12.30
CA ILE A 242 -13.32 -19.05 11.20
C ILE A 242 -12.66 -19.46 9.88
N SER A 243 -13.36 -20.32 9.13
CA SER A 243 -12.98 -20.66 7.76
C SER A 243 -13.63 -19.69 6.78
N GLY A 244 -12.89 -19.37 5.72
CA GLY A 244 -13.35 -18.48 4.67
C GLY A 244 -12.20 -17.83 3.91
N MET A 245 -12.57 -17.00 2.94
CA MET A 245 -11.64 -16.44 1.97
C MET A 245 -10.63 -15.47 2.59
N GLY A 246 -9.35 -15.62 2.23
CA GLY A 246 -8.27 -14.65 2.50
C GLY A 246 -7.93 -13.79 1.27
N GLU A 247 -7.08 -12.77 1.42
CA GLU A 247 -6.72 -11.88 0.30
C GLU A 247 -5.47 -12.36 -0.46
N GLY A 248 -4.40 -12.68 0.28
CA GLY A 248 -3.13 -13.05 -0.34
C GLY A 248 -1.95 -12.99 0.62
N ILE A 249 -0.76 -12.63 0.11
CA ILE A 249 0.50 -12.63 0.88
C ILE A 249 1.26 -11.33 0.62
N VAL A 250 1.82 -10.74 1.67
CA VAL A 250 2.86 -9.70 1.57
C VAL A 250 4.21 -10.39 1.75
N TRP A 251 5.09 -10.24 0.77
CA TRP A 251 6.43 -10.79 0.76
C TRP A 251 7.45 -9.69 1.00
N LYS A 252 8.38 -9.95 1.90
CA LYS A 252 9.53 -9.09 2.18
C LYS A 252 10.80 -9.89 1.92
N THR A 253 11.82 -9.23 1.39
CA THR A 253 13.15 -9.83 1.33
C THR A 253 13.71 -10.02 2.74
N TYR A 254 14.64 -10.96 2.88
CA TYR A 254 15.38 -11.07 4.14
C TYR A 254 16.21 -9.80 4.40
N HIS A 255 16.47 -9.52 5.68
CA HIS A 255 17.34 -8.42 6.07
C HIS A 255 18.78 -8.66 5.62
N PRO A 256 19.53 -7.59 5.28
CA PRO A 256 19.18 -6.18 5.44
C PRO A 256 18.28 -5.58 4.35
N LEU A 257 18.12 -6.26 3.21
CA LEU A 257 17.37 -5.75 2.06
C LEU A 257 15.90 -5.45 2.42
N GLY A 258 15.29 -6.31 3.23
CA GLY A 258 13.91 -6.17 3.70
C GLY A 258 13.62 -4.98 4.61
N ALA A 259 14.64 -4.22 5.04
CA ALA A 259 14.41 -2.97 5.78
C ALA A 259 13.88 -1.84 4.90
N ASP A 260 14.05 -1.95 3.57
CA ASP A 260 13.56 -0.99 2.58
C ASP A 260 12.35 -1.57 1.84
N ALA A 261 11.23 -0.86 1.92
CA ALA A 261 9.94 -1.30 1.39
C ALA A 261 9.89 -1.44 -0.13
N LYS A 262 10.85 -0.86 -0.87
CA LYS A 262 10.96 -1.09 -2.33
C LYS A 262 11.32 -2.54 -2.69
N PHE A 263 11.73 -3.33 -1.70
CA PHE A 263 11.96 -4.77 -1.83
C PHE A 263 10.85 -5.59 -1.16
N TRP A 264 9.67 -5.00 -1.02
CA TRP A 264 8.45 -5.71 -0.62
C TRP A 264 7.55 -5.85 -1.84
N ILE A 265 6.83 -6.96 -1.93
CA ILE A 265 5.87 -7.22 -3.00
C ILE A 265 4.64 -7.93 -2.42
N LYS A 266 3.45 -7.60 -2.92
CA LYS A 266 2.21 -8.29 -2.55
C LYS A 266 1.73 -9.18 -3.69
N THR A 267 1.23 -10.36 -3.35
CA THR A 267 0.46 -11.22 -4.25
C THR A 267 -0.96 -11.35 -3.72
N LYS A 268 -1.93 -11.35 -4.62
CA LYS A 268 -3.36 -11.46 -4.28
C LYS A 268 -4.01 -12.62 -5.01
N GLY A 269 -4.99 -13.24 -4.36
CA GLY A 269 -5.90 -14.18 -4.99
C GLY A 269 -6.65 -13.55 -6.16
N HIS A 270 -7.19 -14.38 -7.06
CA HIS A 270 -7.86 -13.90 -8.28
C HIS A 270 -9.06 -13.01 -7.98
N LEU A 271 -9.81 -13.32 -6.92
CA LEU A 271 -11.05 -12.62 -6.55
C LEU A 271 -10.80 -11.25 -5.89
N HIS A 272 -9.55 -10.97 -5.51
CA HIS A 272 -9.12 -9.74 -4.85
C HIS A 272 -8.27 -8.82 -5.75
N ARG A 273 -8.14 -9.16 -7.04
CA ARG A 273 -7.47 -8.30 -8.00
C ARG A 273 -8.34 -7.08 -8.31
N VAL A 274 -7.68 -5.96 -8.57
CA VAL A 274 -8.30 -4.71 -9.04
C VAL A 274 -8.17 -4.55 -10.55
N THR A 275 -7.34 -5.37 -11.19
CA THR A 275 -7.21 -5.46 -12.65
C THR A 275 -7.50 -6.89 -13.09
N ASP A 276 -8.32 -7.02 -14.12
CA ASP A 276 -8.68 -8.28 -14.76
C ASP A 276 -7.76 -8.53 -15.96
N HIS A 277 -6.57 -9.08 -15.69
CA HIS A 277 -5.59 -9.37 -16.74
C HIS A 277 -6.06 -10.45 -17.73
N ASP A 278 -7.03 -11.28 -17.36
CA ASP A 278 -7.54 -12.35 -18.23
C ASP A 278 -8.26 -11.75 -19.45
N LYS A 279 -8.92 -10.59 -19.27
CA LYS A 279 -9.52 -9.80 -20.36
C LYS A 279 -8.50 -9.20 -21.32
N ILE A 280 -7.22 -9.16 -20.95
CA ILE A 280 -6.16 -8.58 -21.78
C ILE A 280 -5.51 -9.66 -22.66
N THR A 281 -5.34 -10.87 -22.12
CA THR A 281 -4.66 -11.99 -22.80
C THR A 281 -5.42 -12.59 -23.99
N GLU A 282 -6.68 -12.22 -24.22
CA GLU A 282 -7.46 -12.65 -25.39
C GLU A 282 -7.23 -11.78 -26.65
N HIS A 283 -6.28 -10.84 -26.65
CA HIS A 283 -6.24 -9.81 -27.67
C HIS A 283 -5.19 -9.99 -28.77
N ASP A 284 -5.72 -10.06 -29.99
CA ASP A 284 -5.05 -10.25 -31.26
C ASP A 284 -4.29 -8.99 -31.69
N ALA A 285 -3.10 -9.13 -32.27
CA ALA A 285 -2.27 -8.00 -32.76
C ALA A 285 -2.96 -7.12 -33.82
N LYS A 286 -4.14 -7.53 -34.29
CA LYS A 286 -4.97 -6.89 -35.33
C LYS A 286 -5.95 -5.84 -34.80
N GLN A 287 -6.10 -5.69 -33.48
CA GLN A 287 -7.04 -4.71 -32.92
C GLN A 287 -6.63 -3.26 -33.24
N SER A 288 -7.63 -2.44 -33.55
CA SER A 288 -7.45 -1.00 -33.65
C SER A 288 -7.07 -0.40 -32.29
N GLN A 289 -6.41 0.75 -32.30
CA GLN A 289 -6.05 1.48 -31.07
C GLN A 289 -7.26 1.74 -30.16
N LYS A 290 -8.41 2.05 -30.76
CA LYS A 290 -9.66 2.29 -30.02
C LYS A 290 -10.15 1.04 -29.28
N GLU A 291 -10.02 -0.14 -29.88
CA GLU A 291 -10.39 -1.41 -29.26
C GLU A 291 -9.44 -1.75 -28.12
N LYS A 292 -8.12 -1.62 -28.32
CA LYS A 292 -7.12 -1.83 -27.27
C LYS A 292 -7.33 -0.92 -26.06
N VAL A 293 -7.63 0.37 -26.28
CA VAL A 293 -7.99 1.30 -25.19
C VAL A 293 -9.27 0.85 -24.49
N GLY A 294 -10.27 0.38 -25.23
CA GLY A 294 -11.51 -0.16 -24.67
C GLY A 294 -11.25 -1.33 -23.72
N SER A 295 -10.45 -2.31 -24.17
CA SER A 295 -10.08 -3.49 -23.38
C SER A 295 -9.25 -3.12 -22.15
N PHE A 296 -8.26 -2.25 -22.29
CA PHE A 296 -7.46 -1.77 -21.16
C PHE A 296 -8.34 -1.12 -20.09
N VAL A 297 -9.29 -0.27 -20.51
CA VAL A 297 -10.22 0.40 -19.59
C VAL A 297 -11.15 -0.61 -18.92
N GLU A 298 -11.66 -1.60 -19.64
CA GLU A 298 -12.52 -2.63 -19.06
C GLU A 298 -11.76 -3.51 -18.05
N ALA A 299 -10.50 -3.83 -18.34
CA ALA A 299 -9.65 -4.61 -17.46
C ALA A 299 -9.23 -3.84 -16.21
N THR A 300 -9.04 -2.52 -16.29
CA THR A 300 -8.47 -1.70 -15.20
C THR A 300 -9.53 -0.91 -14.41
N VAL A 301 -10.62 -0.47 -15.02
CA VAL A 301 -11.68 0.28 -14.33
C VAL A 301 -12.71 -0.69 -13.75
N THR A 302 -12.25 -1.56 -12.85
CA THR A 302 -13.09 -2.58 -12.20
C THR A 302 -13.92 -2.01 -11.05
N GLU A 303 -15.01 -2.70 -10.69
CA GLU A 303 -15.84 -2.36 -9.51
C GLU A 303 -14.98 -2.24 -8.25
N ASN A 304 -14.05 -3.17 -8.03
CA ASN A 304 -13.18 -3.16 -6.84
C ASN A 304 -12.34 -1.88 -6.75
N ARG A 305 -11.77 -1.42 -7.87
CA ARG A 305 -10.98 -0.18 -7.91
C ARG A 305 -11.86 1.05 -7.68
N LEU A 306 -13.06 1.06 -8.27
CA LEU A 306 -14.03 2.16 -8.10
C LEU A 306 -14.53 2.27 -6.66
N VAL A 307 -14.79 1.13 -6.00
CA VAL A 307 -15.14 1.09 -4.57
C VAL A 307 -14.00 1.62 -3.71
N GLN A 308 -12.74 1.25 -3.99
CA GLN A 308 -11.59 1.79 -3.25
C GLN A 308 -11.47 3.32 -3.41
N GLY A 309 -11.68 3.84 -4.62
CA GLY A 309 -11.68 5.30 -4.83
C GLY A 309 -12.84 6.00 -4.13
N TRP A 310 -13.99 5.33 -4.02
CA TRP A 310 -15.12 5.86 -3.27
C TRP A 310 -14.76 5.94 -1.80
N ASP A 311 -14.19 4.88 -1.22
CA ASP A 311 -13.75 4.82 0.18
C ASP A 311 -12.67 5.86 0.49
N TYR A 312 -11.70 6.05 -0.40
CA TYR A 312 -10.71 7.13 -0.32
C TYR A 312 -11.35 8.51 -0.18
N MET A 313 -12.43 8.79 -0.92
CA MET A 313 -13.13 10.07 -0.81
C MET A 313 -13.66 10.32 0.61
N ALA A 314 -14.20 9.29 1.28
CA ALA A 314 -14.63 9.45 2.68
C ALA A 314 -13.46 9.58 3.63
N GLU A 315 -12.40 8.78 3.45
CA GLU A 315 -11.20 8.84 4.27
C GLU A 315 -10.58 10.25 4.25
N MET A 316 -10.53 10.88 3.08
CA MET A 316 -9.98 12.23 2.90
C MET A 316 -10.97 13.35 3.22
N GLY A 317 -12.18 13.04 3.70
CA GLY A 317 -13.21 14.05 4.00
C GLY A 317 -13.75 14.77 2.77
N HIS A 318 -13.57 14.22 1.56
CA HIS A 318 -14.14 14.78 0.35
C HIS A 318 -15.64 14.52 0.31
N VAL A 319 -16.41 15.58 0.08
CA VAL A 319 -17.85 15.48 -0.09
C VAL A 319 -18.16 14.60 -1.31
N ARG A 320 -18.97 13.57 -1.09
CA ARG A 320 -19.42 12.65 -2.13
C ARG A 320 -20.66 13.21 -2.83
N ASP A 321 -20.47 14.27 -3.59
CA ASP A 321 -21.52 14.95 -4.37
C ASP A 321 -21.12 15.10 -5.85
N LYS A 322 -21.90 15.85 -6.63
CA LYS A 322 -21.58 16.09 -8.05
C LYS A 322 -20.26 16.83 -8.26
N MET A 323 -19.77 17.60 -7.28
CA MET A 323 -18.49 18.32 -7.35
C MET A 323 -17.31 17.39 -7.05
N GLY A 324 -17.51 16.38 -6.21
CA GLY A 324 -16.52 15.36 -5.86
C GLY A 324 -16.10 14.44 -7.02
N VAL A 325 -16.85 14.41 -8.13
CA VAL A 325 -16.58 13.52 -9.27
C VAL A 325 -15.19 13.72 -9.88
N GLN A 326 -14.70 14.97 -9.95
CA GLN A 326 -13.40 15.26 -10.56
C GLN A 326 -12.24 14.75 -9.70
N VAL A 327 -12.39 14.82 -8.38
CA VAL A 327 -11.43 14.27 -7.42
C VAL A 327 -11.38 12.76 -7.54
N PHE A 328 -12.55 12.11 -7.57
CA PHE A 328 -12.67 10.67 -7.76
C PHE A 328 -12.03 10.19 -9.07
N ILE A 329 -12.31 10.86 -10.20
CA ILE A 329 -11.69 10.54 -11.50
C ILE A 329 -10.17 10.68 -11.42
N GLY A 330 -9.67 11.77 -10.80
CA GLY A 330 -8.24 11.99 -10.61
C GLY A 330 -7.59 10.86 -9.82
N TRP A 331 -8.22 10.42 -8.74
CA TRP A 331 -7.75 9.28 -7.93
C TRP A 331 -7.74 7.98 -8.73
N VAL A 332 -8.83 7.63 -9.42
CA VAL A 332 -8.93 6.39 -10.21
C VAL A 332 -7.86 6.36 -11.29
N TYR A 333 -7.67 7.47 -12.00
CA TYR A 333 -6.63 7.60 -13.01
C TYR A 333 -5.23 7.42 -12.39
N GLY A 334 -4.96 8.10 -11.27
CA GLY A 334 -3.68 8.00 -10.57
C GLY A 334 -3.35 6.58 -10.15
N ASP A 335 -4.31 5.87 -9.54
CA ASP A 335 -4.14 4.49 -9.10
C ASP A 335 -3.85 3.53 -10.26
N ILE A 336 -4.58 3.65 -11.38
CA ILE A 336 -4.31 2.84 -12.59
C ILE A 336 -2.92 3.14 -13.15
N MET A 337 -2.54 4.42 -13.22
CA MET A 337 -1.22 4.81 -13.77
C MET A 337 -0.05 4.43 -12.85
N GLU A 338 -0.31 4.17 -11.57
CA GLU A 338 0.69 3.65 -10.64
C GLU A 338 0.82 2.13 -10.77
N GLU A 339 -0.30 1.40 -10.81
CA GLU A 339 -0.28 -0.07 -10.82
C GLU A 339 -0.07 -0.68 -12.23
N GLU A 340 -0.58 -0.04 -13.29
CA GLU A 340 -0.72 -0.63 -14.63
C GLU A 340 0.10 0.07 -15.71
N ARG A 341 1.08 0.89 -15.32
CA ARG A 341 1.93 1.62 -16.29
C ARG A 341 2.69 0.68 -17.23
N SER A 342 3.21 -0.43 -16.71
CA SER A 342 3.93 -1.42 -17.52
C SER A 342 3.01 -2.03 -18.58
N LEU A 343 1.77 -2.35 -18.19
CA LEU A 343 0.76 -2.90 -19.10
C LEU A 343 0.35 -1.89 -20.19
N LEU A 344 0.18 -0.61 -19.83
CA LEU A 344 -0.10 0.45 -20.80
C LEU A 344 1.01 0.54 -21.86
N ALA A 345 2.26 0.43 -21.44
CA ALA A 345 3.42 0.43 -22.33
C ALA A 345 3.48 -0.84 -23.20
N GLU A 346 3.24 -2.02 -22.63
CA GLU A 346 3.18 -3.31 -23.35
C GLU A 346 2.11 -3.32 -24.44
N MET A 347 0.97 -2.67 -24.20
CA MET A 347 -0.12 -2.55 -25.18
C MET A 347 0.09 -1.42 -26.21
N GLU A 348 1.17 -0.62 -26.05
CA GLU A 348 1.50 0.53 -26.91
C GLU A 348 0.36 1.57 -27.00
N LEU A 349 -0.26 1.86 -25.86
CA LEU A 349 -1.41 2.77 -25.80
C LEU A 349 -0.99 4.23 -25.62
N VAL A 350 -1.78 5.13 -26.22
CA VAL A 350 -1.62 6.59 -26.03
C VAL A 350 -2.28 7.02 -24.73
N GLU A 351 -1.47 7.54 -23.78
CA GLU A 351 -1.93 7.92 -22.43
C GLU A 351 -3.11 8.91 -22.45
N PHE A 352 -3.11 9.87 -23.38
CA PHE A 352 -4.21 10.83 -23.51
C PHE A 352 -5.57 10.17 -23.82
N ASP A 353 -5.59 9.19 -24.73
CA ASP A 353 -6.82 8.48 -25.11
C ASP A 353 -7.33 7.60 -23.97
N VAL A 354 -6.40 6.94 -23.27
CA VAL A 354 -6.68 6.14 -22.07
C VAL A 354 -7.26 7.01 -20.96
N ARG A 355 -6.65 8.16 -20.66
CA ARG A 355 -7.11 9.10 -19.63
C ARG A 355 -8.56 9.53 -19.84
N ASN A 356 -8.91 9.93 -21.06
CA ASN A 356 -10.27 10.37 -21.38
C ASN A 356 -11.29 9.23 -21.20
N ARG A 357 -10.91 8.01 -21.60
CA ARG A 357 -11.82 6.85 -21.53
C ARG A 357 -12.00 6.34 -20.10
N ILE A 358 -10.93 6.33 -19.29
CA ILE A 358 -10.99 6.07 -17.84
C ILE A 358 -11.91 7.08 -17.16
N GLY A 359 -11.68 8.38 -17.40
CA GLY A 359 -12.48 9.44 -16.78
C GLY A 359 -13.97 9.31 -17.08
N GLY A 360 -14.33 9.01 -18.34
CA GLY A 360 -15.71 8.75 -18.71
C GLY A 360 -16.33 7.52 -18.03
N ALA A 361 -15.57 6.44 -17.85
CA ALA A 361 -16.05 5.24 -17.17
C ALA A 361 -16.24 5.46 -15.66
N ALA A 362 -15.23 6.04 -15.00
CA ALA A 362 -15.27 6.37 -13.58
C ALA A 362 -16.41 7.36 -13.25
N ALA A 363 -16.60 8.40 -14.08
CA ALA A 363 -17.68 9.37 -13.91
C ALA A 363 -19.07 8.72 -13.93
N ARG A 364 -19.32 7.81 -14.89
CA ARG A 364 -20.60 7.11 -15.00
C ARG A 364 -20.90 6.31 -13.74
N TRP A 365 -19.94 5.50 -13.31
CA TRP A 365 -20.09 4.71 -12.09
C TRP A 365 -20.33 5.58 -10.85
N TYR A 366 -19.55 6.66 -10.69
CA TYR A 366 -19.70 7.58 -9.57
C TYR A 366 -21.10 8.18 -9.47
N LEU A 367 -21.64 8.65 -10.61
CA LEU A 367 -22.96 9.25 -10.66
C LEU A 367 -24.07 8.22 -10.42
N GLU A 368 -23.90 6.97 -10.86
CA GLU A 368 -24.82 5.87 -10.54
C GLU A 368 -24.78 5.53 -9.05
N LYS A 369 -23.56 5.40 -8.49
CA LYS A 369 -23.35 5.15 -7.06
C LYS A 369 -23.98 6.24 -6.20
N LEU A 370 -23.79 7.50 -6.56
CA LEU A 370 -24.37 8.65 -5.87
C LEU A 370 -25.91 8.60 -5.82
N LYS A 371 -26.57 8.18 -6.92
CA LYS A 371 -28.04 8.00 -6.92
C LYS A 371 -28.47 6.93 -5.93
N THR A 372 -27.80 5.78 -5.93
CA THR A 372 -28.12 4.68 -5.00
C THR A 372 -27.83 5.03 -3.55
N TRP A 373 -26.77 5.82 -3.31
CA TRP A 373 -26.40 6.29 -1.98
C TRP A 373 -27.47 7.21 -1.39
N ASN A 374 -27.87 8.22 -2.15
CA ASN A 374 -28.90 9.17 -1.71
C ASN A 374 -30.26 8.50 -1.48
N ALA A 375 -30.65 7.54 -2.33
CA ALA A 375 -31.89 6.79 -2.15
C ALA A 375 -31.87 5.91 -0.88
N GLY A 376 -30.72 5.32 -0.55
CA GLY A 376 -30.56 4.51 0.66
C GLY A 376 -30.53 5.33 1.96
N GLU A 377 -30.12 6.60 1.91
CA GLU A 377 -30.22 7.53 3.05
C GLU A 377 -31.67 7.99 3.27
N GLU A 378 -32.47 8.16 2.21
CA GLU A 378 -33.89 8.53 2.31
C GLU A 378 -34.77 7.40 2.89
N GLU A 379 -34.44 6.13 2.63
CA GLU A 379 -35.16 4.97 3.19
C GLU A 379 -34.73 4.63 4.63
N GLY A 380 -33.64 5.22 5.12
CA GLY A 380 -33.07 5.00 6.46
C GLY A 380 -33.42 6.08 7.50
N LEU A 381 -34.31 7.02 7.16
CA LEU A 381 -34.82 8.10 8.02
C LEU A 381 -36.18 7.78 8.65
#